data_AF-D4F1A3-F1
#
_entry.id   AF-D4F1A3-F1
#
_cell.length_a   1.000
_cell.length_b   1.000
_cell.length_c   1.000
_cell.angle_alpha   90.00
_cell.angle_beta   90.00
_cell.angle_gamma   90.00
#
_symmetry.space_group_name_H-M   'P 1'
#
loop_
_entity.id
_entity.type
_entity.pdbx_description
1 polymer ?
#
loop_
_entity_poly.entity_id
_entity_poly.type
_entity_poly.pdbx_seq_one_letter_code
_entity_poly.pdbx_strand_id
1 'polypeptide(L)'
;KLHPLHIVSGSVMAKAWQAGRLPALTLDQYVHTAGEMIRHTPPEVIYHRISASARRPTLLAPQWCENRWTGMVAINDYLLCHGGQASAC
;
A
#
# COMPACT_ATOMS: atom_id res chain seq x y z
N LYS A 1 7.54 -8.96 0.42
CA LYS A 1 6.66 -8.17 1.34
C LYS A 1 6.29 -6.89 0.61
N LEU A 2 5.04 -6.45 0.63
CA LEU A 2 4.64 -5.11 0.22
C LEU A 2 4.30 -4.27 1.45
N HIS A 3 4.63 -2.99 1.39
CA HIS A 3 4.38 -2.03 2.46
C HIS A 3 3.97 -0.72 1.81
N PRO A 4 2.78 -0.16 2.12
CA PRO A 4 2.44 1.16 1.63
C PRO A 4 3.40 2.20 2.20
N LEU A 5 3.66 3.22 1.41
CA LEU A 5 4.59 4.27 1.80
C LEU A 5 3.98 5.09 2.94
N HIS A 6 4.51 4.91 4.16
CA HIS A 6 4.18 5.76 5.30
C HIS A 6 5.09 6.98 5.32
N ILE A 7 4.48 8.16 5.34
CA ILE A 7 5.14 9.42 5.62
C ILE A 7 5.04 9.65 7.12
N VAL A 8 6.17 9.49 7.81
CA VAL A 8 6.24 9.55 9.27
C VAL A 8 6.96 10.79 9.77
N SER A 9 6.55 11.29 10.93
CA SER A 9 7.14 12.46 11.57
C SER A 9 8.66 12.32 11.76
N GLY A 10 9.38 13.43 11.62
CA GLY A 10 10.85 13.46 11.71
C GLY A 10 11.62 12.95 10.48
N SER A 11 10.95 12.38 9.47
CA SER A 11 11.62 11.90 8.24
C SER A 11 11.88 13.03 7.23
N VAL A 12 12.86 12.81 6.33
CA VAL A 12 13.09 13.69 5.16
C VAL A 12 11.83 13.75 4.28
N MET A 13 11.11 12.63 4.16
CA MET A 13 9.87 12.55 3.40
C MET A 13 8.75 13.39 4.01
N ALA A 14 8.65 13.48 5.35
CA ALA A 14 7.72 14.39 6.00
C ALA A 14 7.98 15.85 5.62
N LYS A 15 9.25 16.28 5.60
CA LYS A 15 9.62 17.64 5.17
C LYS A 15 9.24 17.89 3.70
N ALA A 16 9.47 16.90 2.82
CA ALA A 16 9.10 17.00 1.41
C ALA A 16 7.58 17.06 1.19
N TRP A 17 6.83 16.24 1.93
CA TRP A 17 5.37 16.20 1.89
C TRP A 17 4.74 17.49 2.39
N GLN A 18 5.18 18.00 3.54
CA GLN A 18 4.72 19.28 4.09
C GLN A 18 5.01 20.46 3.15
N ALA A 19 6.10 20.39 2.39
CA ALA A 19 6.45 21.41 1.39
C ALA A 19 5.76 21.20 0.02
N GLY A 20 4.82 20.25 -0.09
CA GLY A 20 4.09 19.97 -1.34
C GLY A 20 4.92 19.32 -2.45
N ARG A 21 6.15 18.88 -2.17
CA ARG A 21 7.06 18.26 -3.15
C ARG A 21 6.91 16.75 -3.28
N LEU A 22 6.16 16.13 -2.38
CA LEU A 22 5.86 14.71 -2.37
C LEU A 22 4.38 14.52 -2.10
N PRO A 23 3.58 13.98 -3.05
CA PRO A 23 2.21 13.60 -2.76
C PRO A 23 2.17 12.31 -1.93
N ALA A 24 1.14 12.16 -1.09
CA ALA A 24 0.87 10.89 -0.43
C ALA A 24 0.10 9.95 -1.36
N LEU A 25 0.42 8.65 -1.30
CA LEU A 25 -0.23 7.65 -2.14
C LEU A 25 -1.68 7.44 -1.69
N THR A 26 -2.63 7.55 -2.62
CA THR A 26 -4.04 7.22 -2.35
C THR A 26 -4.22 5.71 -2.15
N LEU A 27 -5.33 5.32 -1.49
CA LEU A 27 -5.65 3.90 -1.31
C LEU A 27 -5.80 3.22 -2.67
N ASP A 28 -6.54 3.82 -3.59
CA ASP A 28 -6.81 3.26 -4.92
C ASP A 28 -5.53 3.06 -5.73
N GLN A 29 -4.62 4.04 -5.72
CA GLN A 29 -3.32 3.91 -6.37
C GLN A 29 -2.50 2.75 -5.78
N TYR A 30 -2.50 2.61 -4.45
CA TYR A 30 -1.82 1.51 -3.79
C TYR A 30 -2.43 0.16 -4.15
N VAL A 31 -3.76 0.04 -4.08
CA VAL A 31 -4.51 -1.19 -4.38
C VAL A 31 -4.30 -1.62 -5.82
N HIS A 32 -4.39 -0.69 -6.77
CA HIS A 32 -4.12 -0.96 -8.17
C HIS A 32 -2.69 -1.46 -8.37
N THR A 33 -1.70 -0.72 -7.86
CA THR A 33 -0.28 -1.08 -8.04
C THR A 33 0.05 -2.42 -7.37
N ALA A 34 -0.36 -2.61 -6.12
CA ALA A 34 -0.11 -3.83 -5.37
C ALA A 34 -0.85 -5.03 -5.96
N GLY A 35 -2.10 -4.83 -6.40
CA GLY A 35 -2.91 -5.83 -7.06
C GLY A 35 -2.26 -6.34 -8.34
N GLU A 36 -1.83 -5.43 -9.23
CA GLU A 36 -1.12 -5.79 -10.46
C GLU A 36 0.20 -6.50 -10.17
N MET A 37 1.00 -6.00 -9.21
CA MET A 37 2.21 -6.70 -8.78
C MET A 37 1.92 -8.13 -8.34
N ILE A 38 0.86 -8.35 -7.54
CA ILE A 38 0.47 -9.68 -7.08
C ILE A 38 0.05 -10.55 -8.27
N ARG A 39 -0.81 -10.05 -9.16
CA ARG A 39 -1.31 -10.80 -10.33
C ARG A 39 -0.21 -11.25 -11.28
N HIS A 40 0.85 -10.45 -11.44
CA HIS A 40 2.01 -10.77 -12.26
C HIS A 40 3.11 -11.58 -11.54
N THR A 41 2.97 -11.82 -10.24
CA THR A 41 3.97 -12.58 -9.48
C THR A 41 3.76 -14.09 -9.65
N PRO A 42 4.80 -14.88 -9.97
CA PRO A 42 4.71 -16.34 -10.08
C PRO A 42 4.21 -17.00 -8.78
N PRO A 43 3.49 -18.14 -8.84
CA PRO A 43 2.86 -18.76 -7.68
C PRO A 43 3.86 -19.24 -6.61
N GLU A 44 5.11 -19.52 -6.98
CA GLU A 44 6.19 -19.95 -6.07
C GLU A 44 6.74 -18.82 -5.18
N VAL A 45 6.42 -17.55 -5.48
CA VAL A 45 6.89 -16.39 -4.72
C VAL A 45 5.88 -16.03 -3.62
N ILE A 46 6.32 -16.07 -2.35
CA ILE A 46 5.43 -15.86 -1.21
C ILE A 46 5.47 -14.40 -0.71
N TYR A 47 4.35 -13.69 -0.86
CA TYR A 47 4.12 -12.43 -0.17
C TYR A 47 3.79 -12.65 1.32
N HIS A 48 4.78 -12.46 2.18
CA HIS A 48 4.60 -12.60 3.63
C HIS A 48 3.69 -11.54 4.26
N ARG A 49 3.54 -10.38 3.61
CA ARG A 49 2.58 -9.32 3.95
C ARG A 49 2.40 -8.42 2.73
N ILE A 50 1.20 -7.85 2.61
CA ILE A 50 0.81 -6.94 1.53
C ILE A 50 0.33 -5.57 2.02
N SER A 51 0.38 -5.35 3.33
CA SER A 51 0.01 -4.09 3.98
C SER A 51 0.78 -3.94 5.29
N ALA A 52 0.86 -2.73 5.82
CA ALA A 52 1.09 -2.49 7.23
C ALA A 52 0.51 -1.13 7.65
N SER A 53 0.40 -0.94 8.96
CA SER A 53 -0.13 0.29 9.55
C SER A 53 0.88 1.01 10.44
N ALA A 54 0.68 2.31 10.58
CA ALA A 54 1.39 3.16 11.53
C ALA A 54 0.37 4.06 12.24
N ARG A 55 0.62 4.38 13.52
CA ARG A 55 -0.32 5.18 14.32
C ARG A 55 0.06 6.65 14.31
N ARG A 56 -0.92 7.53 14.45
CA ARG A 56 -0.69 8.93 14.83
C ARG A 56 -0.14 9.00 16.27
N PRO A 57 0.66 10.03 16.62
CA PRO A 57 1.08 11.17 15.78
C PRO A 57 2.26 10.86 14.86
N THR A 58 2.81 9.63 14.89
CA THR A 58 3.95 9.24 14.07
C THR A 58 3.60 9.19 12.59
N LEU A 59 2.44 8.64 12.21
CA LEU A 59 1.93 8.66 10.85
C LEU A 59 1.38 10.05 10.50
N LEU A 60 1.92 10.68 9.46
CA LEU A 60 1.41 11.93 8.89
C LEU A 60 0.51 11.66 7.68
N ALA A 61 0.93 10.76 6.79
CA ALA A 61 0.19 10.39 5.59
C ALA A 61 0.65 9.03 5.01
N PRO A 62 -0.15 8.37 4.15
CA PRO A 62 -1.56 8.63 3.94
C PRO A 62 -2.40 8.10 5.12
N GLN A 63 -3.54 8.74 5.38
CA GLN A 63 -4.32 8.48 6.61
C GLN A 63 -4.92 7.06 6.66
N TRP A 64 -5.21 6.47 5.51
CA TRP A 64 -5.76 5.11 5.43
C TRP A 64 -4.80 4.05 5.99
N CYS A 65 -3.50 4.35 6.07
CA CYS A 65 -2.50 3.49 6.69
C CYS A 65 -2.61 3.41 8.22
N GLU A 66 -3.50 4.17 8.87
CA GLU A 66 -3.73 4.04 10.31
C GLU A 66 -4.44 2.72 10.66
N ASN A 67 -5.33 2.27 9.78
CA ASN A 67 -6.06 1.01 9.93
C ASN A 67 -5.37 -0.10 9.13
N ARG A 68 -4.94 -1.16 9.83
CA ARG A 68 -4.28 -2.31 9.19
C ARG A 68 -5.14 -3.04 8.14
N TRP A 69 -6.46 -2.97 8.27
CA TRP A 69 -7.41 -3.74 7.47
C TRP A 69 -7.76 -3.07 6.16
N THR A 70 -7.81 -1.73 6.10
CA THR A 70 -8.29 -0.98 4.94
C THR A 70 -7.55 -1.36 3.65
N GLY A 71 -6.21 -1.36 3.68
CA GLY A 71 -5.42 -1.77 2.51
C GLY A 71 -5.55 -3.27 2.17
N MET A 72 -5.68 -4.14 3.17
CA MET A 72 -5.83 -5.58 2.93
C MET A 72 -7.17 -5.94 2.28
N VAL A 73 -8.26 -5.39 2.81
CA VAL A 73 -9.61 -5.63 2.28
C VAL A 73 -9.72 -5.11 0.86
N ALA A 74 -9.23 -3.89 0.61
CA ALA A 74 -9.28 -3.32 -0.74
C ALA A 74 -8.43 -4.11 -1.75
N ILE A 75 -7.26 -4.64 -1.37
CA ILE A 75 -6.49 -5.55 -2.24
C ILE A 75 -7.25 -6.86 -2.47
N ASN A 76 -7.85 -7.44 -1.43
CA ASN A 76 -8.66 -8.65 -1.58
C ASN A 76 -9.79 -8.43 -2.60
N ASP A 77 -10.54 -7.35 -2.47
CA ASP A 77 -11.65 -7.04 -3.37
C ASP A 77 -11.16 -6.82 -4.81
N TYR A 78 -10.02 -6.15 -4.96
CA TYR A 78 -9.37 -6.00 -6.27
C TYR A 78 -9.03 -7.37 -6.90
N LEU A 79 -8.41 -8.29 -6.15
CA LEU A 79 -8.02 -9.61 -6.63
C LEU A 79 -9.24 -10.51 -6.92
N LEU A 80 -10.31 -10.40 -6.15
CA LEU A 80 -11.57 -11.08 -6.43
C LEU A 80 -12.17 -10.64 -7.78
N CYS A 81 -12.04 -9.36 -8.13
CA CYS A 81 -12.53 -8.83 -9.41
C CYS A 81 -11.61 -9.11 -10.60
N HIS A 82 -10.28 -9.12 -10.41
CA HIS A 82 -9.31 -9.12 -11.52
C HIS A 82 -8.51 -10.42 -11.64
N GLY A 83 -8.62 -11.33 -10.67
CA GLY A 83 -7.86 -12.56 -10.56
C GLY A 83 -6.75 -12.48 -9.50
N GLY A 84 -6.37 -13.65 -8.98
CA GLY A 84 -5.35 -13.79 -7.93
C GLY A 84 -3.90 -13.73 -8.45
N GLN A 85 -2.97 -14.17 -7.62
CA GLN A 85 -1.55 -14.25 -8.00
C GLN A 85 -1.34 -15.17 -9.22
N ALA A 86 -0.40 -14.79 -10.09
CA ALA A 86 -0.10 -15.48 -11.36
C ALA A 86 -1.28 -15.60 -12.35
N SER A 87 -2.32 -14.78 -12.18
CA SER A 87 -3.50 -14.78 -13.07
C SER A 87 -3.42 -13.77 -14.22
N ALA A 88 -2.46 -12.84 -14.19
CA ALA A 88 -2.29 -11.91 -15.28
C ALA A 88 -1.79 -12.67 -16.53
N CYS A 89 -2.48 -12.45 -17.67
CA CYS A 89 -2.13 -13.02 -18.97
C CYS A 89 -0.91 -12.35 -19.59
#